data_AF-A0A970UX56-F1
#
_entry.id   AF-A0A970UX56-F1
#
_cell.length_a   1.000
_cell.length_b   1.000
_cell.length_c   1.000
_cell.angle_alpha   90.00
_cell.angle_beta   90.00
_cell.angle_gamma   90.00
#
_symmetry.space_group_name_H-M   'P 1'
#
loop_
_entity.id
_entity.type
_entity.pdbx_description
1 polymer ?
#
loop_
_entity_poly.entity_id
_entity_poly.type
_entity_poly.pdbx_seq_one_letter_code
_entity_poly.pdbx_strand_id
1 'polypeptide(L)'
;QAIGENAHFALDQGEYQERYNGLVDRFDLAKARHTAVTEEITGKQTRLSTINAFLYTLRKQNNLLTEFDEKLWCSLVDYATVYDKDDVRFTFKDGTEIQT
;
A
#
# COMPACT_ATOMS: atom_id res chain seq x y z
N GLN A 1 -1.41 -29.13 -54.83
CA GLN A 1 -2.08 -27.82 -54.89
C GLN A 1 -2.55 -27.50 -53.48
N ALA A 2 -1.62 -27.07 -52.61
CA ALA A 2 -1.88 -26.81 -51.19
C ALA A 2 -1.01 -25.65 -50.69
N ILE A 3 -0.83 -24.64 -51.54
CA ILE A 3 -0.14 -23.38 -51.23
C ILE A 3 -1.07 -22.18 -51.52
N GLY A 4 -2.22 -22.39 -52.17
CA GLY A 4 -3.17 -21.33 -52.53
C GLY A 4 -4.23 -21.00 -51.47
N GLU A 5 -4.46 -21.87 -50.49
CA GLU A 5 -5.55 -21.67 -49.51
C GLU A 5 -5.09 -20.97 -48.23
N ASN A 6 -3.80 -21.08 -47.86
CA ASN A 6 -3.23 -20.31 -46.75
C ASN A 6 -3.14 -18.80 -47.05
N ALA A 7 -3.29 -18.38 -48.30
CA ALA A 7 -3.28 -16.97 -48.70
C ALA A 7 -4.64 -16.29 -48.55
N HIS A 8 -5.74 -17.06 -48.46
CA HIS A 8 -7.08 -16.49 -48.21
C HIS A 8 -7.43 -16.45 -46.71
N PHE A 9 -6.73 -17.26 -45.91
CA PHE A 9 -6.58 -17.08 -44.47
C PHE A 9 -5.24 -16.40 -44.12
N ALA A 10 -4.80 -15.47 -44.97
CA ALA A 10 -3.94 -14.40 -44.49
C ALA A 10 -4.78 -13.67 -43.43
N LEU A 11 -4.64 -14.08 -42.16
CA LEU A 11 -5.15 -13.35 -41.01
C LEU A 11 -4.94 -11.88 -41.33
N ASP A 12 -6.04 -11.13 -41.46
CA ASP A 12 -5.97 -9.69 -41.65
C ASP A 12 -5.04 -9.19 -40.54
N GLN A 13 -3.82 -8.82 -40.92
CA GLN A 13 -2.78 -8.51 -39.94
C GLN A 13 -3.22 -7.32 -39.08
N GLY A 14 -4.09 -6.45 -39.63
CA GLY A 14 -4.77 -5.39 -38.91
C GLY A 14 -5.74 -5.96 -37.87
N GLU A 15 -6.65 -6.84 -38.26
CA GLU A 15 -7.62 -7.45 -37.32
C GLU A 15 -6.92 -8.25 -36.21
N TYR A 16 -5.86 -8.99 -36.55
CA TYR A 16 -5.07 -9.72 -35.56
C TYR A 16 -4.36 -8.76 -34.59
N GLN A 17 -3.74 -7.70 -35.12
CA GLN A 17 -3.06 -6.70 -34.30
C GLN A 17 -4.03 -5.95 -33.40
N GLU A 18 -5.22 -5.60 -33.88
CA GLU A 18 -6.27 -4.96 -33.07
C GLU A 18 -6.74 -5.87 -31.94
N ARG A 19 -7.02 -7.15 -32.23
CA ARG A 19 -7.38 -8.13 -31.20
C ARG A 19 -6.28 -8.32 -30.17
N TYR A 20 -5.03 -8.39 -30.62
CA TYR A 20 -3.87 -8.52 -29.75
C TYR A 20 -3.70 -7.29 -28.85
N ASN A 21 -3.74 -6.08 -29.42
CA ASN A 21 -3.65 -4.84 -28.65
C ASN A 21 -4.77 -4.74 -27.62
N GLY A 22 -6.01 -5.08 -27.99
CA GLY A 22 -7.13 -5.11 -27.04
C GLY A 22 -6.97 -6.13 -25.91
N LEU A 23 -6.29 -7.26 -26.16
CA LEU A 23 -5.93 -8.23 -25.11
C LEU A 23 -4.85 -7.68 -24.18
N VAL A 24 -3.83 -7.03 -24.73
CA VAL A 24 -2.75 -6.38 -23.96
C VAL A 24 -3.33 -5.29 -23.06
N ASP A 25 -4.17 -4.39 -23.60
CA ASP A 25 -4.79 -3.31 -22.84
C ASP A 25 -5.62 -3.82 -21.66
N ARG A 26 -6.41 -4.88 -21.89
CA ARG A 26 -7.22 -5.52 -20.83
C ARG A 26 -6.33 -6.17 -19.78
N PHE A 27 -5.26 -6.84 -20.21
CA PHE A 27 -4.30 -7.46 -19.30
C PHE A 27 -3.59 -6.42 -18.44
N ASP A 28 -3.09 -5.34 -19.05
CA ASP A 28 -2.38 -4.28 -18.33
C ASP A 28 -3.31 -3.55 -17.35
N LEU A 29 -4.56 -3.30 -17.74
CA LEU A 29 -5.57 -2.74 -16.83
C LEU A 29 -5.86 -3.68 -15.64
N ALA A 30 -6.01 -4.98 -15.89
CA ALA A 30 -6.25 -5.96 -14.84
C ALA A 30 -5.04 -6.08 -13.90
N LYS A 31 -3.83 -6.07 -14.45
CA LYS A 31 -2.57 -6.09 -13.70
C LYS A 31 -2.43 -4.85 -12.83
N ALA A 32 -2.69 -3.65 -13.36
CA ALA A 32 -2.63 -2.41 -12.60
C ALA A 32 -3.61 -2.42 -11.41
N ARG A 33 -4.85 -2.88 -11.63
CA ARG A 33 -5.83 -3.03 -10.54
C ARG A 33 -5.38 -4.04 -9.50
N HIS A 34 -4.83 -5.18 -9.92
CA HIS A 34 -4.31 -6.19 -9.02
C HIS A 34 -3.18 -5.63 -8.15
N THR A 35 -2.22 -4.93 -8.75
CA THR A 35 -1.13 -4.27 -8.02
C THR A 35 -1.66 -3.28 -7.00
N ALA A 36 -2.57 -2.37 -7.39
CA ALA A 36 -3.13 -1.37 -6.48
C ALA A 36 -3.84 -2.01 -5.27
N VAL A 37 -4.68 -3.03 -5.50
CA VAL A 37 -5.36 -3.75 -4.41
C VAL A 37 -4.36 -4.49 -3.51
N THR A 38 -3.32 -5.08 -4.09
CA THR A 38 -2.27 -5.78 -3.32
C THR A 38 -1.54 -4.80 -2.42
N GLU A 39 -1.15 -3.63 -2.93
CA GLU A 39 -0.50 -2.57 -2.15
C GLU A 39 -1.40 -2.08 -1.00
N GLU A 40 -2.70 -1.89 -1.25
CA GLU A 40 -3.66 -1.50 -0.21
C GLU A 40 -3.78 -2.57 0.89
N ILE A 41 -3.84 -3.85 0.52
CA ILE A 41 -3.87 -4.97 1.47
C ILE A 41 -2.59 -4.99 2.31
N THR A 42 -1.42 -4.89 1.67
CA THR A 42 -0.13 -4.85 2.37
C THR A 42 -0.07 -3.65 3.32
N GLY A 43 -0.53 -2.47 2.90
CA GLY A 43 -0.61 -1.30 3.78
C GLY A 43 -1.48 -1.53 5.01
N LYS A 44 -2.66 -2.13 4.83
CA LYS A 44 -3.57 -2.50 5.94
C LYS A 44 -2.95 -3.53 6.88
N GLN A 45 -2.27 -4.54 6.36
CA GLN A 45 -1.59 -5.56 7.16
C GLN A 45 -0.44 -4.97 7.99
N THR A 46 0.36 -4.10 7.40
CA THR A 46 1.43 -3.37 8.11
C THR A 46 0.85 -2.54 9.24
N ARG A 47 -0.21 -1.76 8.98
CA ARG A 47 -0.89 -0.96 10.02
C ARG A 47 -1.44 -1.84 11.15
N LEU A 48 -2.08 -2.95 10.81
CA LEU A 48 -2.60 -3.91 11.80
C LEU A 48 -1.48 -4.51 12.66
N SER A 49 -0.36 -4.88 12.04
CA SER A 49 0.82 -5.40 12.75
C SER A 49 1.36 -4.37 13.75
N THR A 50 1.49 -3.11 13.33
CA THR A 50 1.92 -2.01 14.19
C THR A 50 0.97 -1.79 15.37
N ILE A 51 -0.34 -1.78 15.14
CA ILE A 51 -1.34 -1.64 16.21
C ILE A 51 -1.27 -2.83 17.17
N ASN A 52 -1.12 -4.05 16.67
CA ASN A 52 -1.02 -5.24 17.51
C ASN A 52 0.25 -5.23 18.37
N ALA A 53 1.40 -4.82 17.81
CA ALA A 53 2.64 -4.66 18.55
C ALA A 53 2.49 -3.62 19.67
N PHE A 54 1.80 -2.51 19.38
CA PHE A 54 1.47 -1.49 20.37
C PHE A 54 0.56 -2.02 21.49
N LEU A 55 -0.56 -2.65 21.14
CA LEU A 55 -1.49 -3.24 22.11
C LEU A 55 -0.82 -4.32 22.97
N TYR A 56 0.11 -5.09 22.41
CA TYR A 56 0.90 -6.06 23.15
C TYR A 56 1.81 -5.38 24.19
N THR A 57 2.48 -4.30 23.83
CA THR A 57 3.31 -3.51 24.76
C THR A 57 2.45 -2.89 25.86
N LEU A 58 1.30 -2.30 25.53
CA LEU A 58 0.37 -1.74 26.52
C LEU A 58 -0.17 -2.80 27.48
N ARG A 59 -0.59 -3.97 26.98
CA ARG A 59 -1.13 -5.06 27.82
C ARG A 59 -0.11 -5.65 28.78
N LYS A 60 1.19 -5.53 28.49
CA LYS A 60 2.26 -5.92 29.41
C LYS A 60 2.42 -4.97 30.59
N GLN A 61 1.84 -3.78 30.54
CA GLN A 61 1.86 -2.88 31.68
C GLN A 61 0.82 -3.36 32.70
N ASN A 62 1.31 -3.77 33.88
CA ASN A 62 0.47 -4.30 34.95
C ASN A 62 -0.39 -3.22 35.65
N ASN A 63 -0.06 -1.93 35.46
CA ASN A 63 -0.69 -0.80 36.14
C ASN A 63 -1.11 0.28 35.13
N LEU A 64 -2.05 1.15 35.51
CA LEU A 64 -2.32 2.40 34.78
C LEU A 64 -1.00 3.17 34.59
N LEU A 65 -0.84 3.79 33.42
CA LEU A 65 0.23 4.74 33.13
C LEU A 65 0.07 5.96 34.05
N THR A 66 0.69 5.90 35.24
CA THR A 66 0.69 7.01 36.21
C THR A 66 1.81 8.01 35.94
N GLU A 67 2.78 7.65 35.11
CA GLU A 67 3.93 8.45 34.75
C GLU A 67 4.28 8.28 33.27
N PHE A 68 5.07 9.23 32.75
CA PHE A 68 5.55 9.18 31.37
C PHE A 68 6.56 8.05 31.20
N ASP A 69 6.34 7.19 30.19
CA ASP A 69 7.26 6.13 29.81
C ASP A 69 7.87 6.46 28.43
N GLU A 70 9.17 6.75 28.41
CA GLU A 70 9.91 7.09 27.20
C GLU A 70 9.89 5.97 26.15
N LYS A 71 9.96 4.70 26.58
CA LYS A 71 9.92 3.57 25.64
C LYS A 71 8.55 3.44 25.00
N LEU A 72 7.50 3.65 25.78
CA LEU A 72 6.14 3.67 25.25
C LEU A 72 5.94 4.85 24.30
N TRP A 73 6.43 6.04 24.66
CA TRP A 73 6.38 7.23 23.81
C TRP A 73 7.08 7.02 22.46
N CYS A 74 8.32 6.53 22.48
CA CYS A 74 9.06 6.21 21.25
C CYS A 74 8.41 5.09 20.43
N SER A 75 7.64 4.19 21.08
CA SER A 75 6.88 3.16 20.35
C SER A 75 5.66 3.72 19.63
N LEU A 76 5.11 4.83 20.13
CA LEU A 76 3.87 5.48 19.70
C LEU A 76 4.08 6.49 18.55
N VAL A 77 5.17 7.25 18.62
CA VAL A 77 5.53 8.26 17.62
C VAL A 77 5.97 7.56 16.33
N ASP A 78 5.47 8.06 15.20
CA ASP A 78 5.91 7.69 13.85
C ASP A 78 7.03 8.64 13.38
N TYR A 79 6.73 9.93 13.35
CA TYR A 79 7.70 10.98 13.03
C TYR A 79 7.35 12.29 13.71
N ALA A 80 8.31 13.22 13.72
CA ALA A 80 8.09 14.60 14.15
C ALA A 80 8.33 15.55 12.97
N THR A 81 7.49 16.57 12.84
CA THR A 81 7.63 17.66 11.88
C THR A 81 7.93 18.94 12.65
N VAL A 82 9.04 19.59 12.32
CA VAL A 82 9.46 20.85 12.95
C VAL A 82 9.14 22.00 12.00
N TYR A 83 8.23 22.89 12.41
CA TYR A 83 7.88 24.10 11.66
C TYR A 83 8.67 25.31 12.15
N ASP A 84 8.77 25.46 13.47
CA ASP A 84 9.59 26.47 14.14
C ASP A 84 10.03 25.96 15.53
N LYS A 85 10.83 26.74 16.25
CA LYS A 85 11.34 26.40 17.59
C LYS A 85 10.25 26.00 18.59
N ASP A 86 9.08 26.65 18.49
CA ASP A 86 7.92 26.44 19.37
C ASP A 86 6.73 25.80 18.61
N ASP A 87 6.97 25.19 17.44
CA ASP A 87 5.96 24.43 16.68
C ASP A 87 6.58 23.12 16.20
N VAL A 88 6.53 22.12 17.09
CA VAL A 88 6.90 20.73 16.78
C VAL A 88 5.63 19.89 16.83
N ARG A 89 5.38 19.15 15.75
CA ARG A 89 4.24 18.26 15.64
C ARG A 89 4.68 16.81 15.64
N PHE A 90 4.17 16.04 16.58
CA PHE A 90 4.41 14.60 16.63
C PHE A 90 3.24 13.89 15.98
N THR A 91 3.52 13.15 14.92
CA THR A 91 2.56 12.24 14.29
C THR A 91 2.73 10.86 14.90
N PHE A 92 1.63 10.29 15.38
CA PHE A 92 1.56 8.96 15.95
C PHE A 92 1.28 7.94 14.85
N LYS A 93 1.64 6.67 15.10
CA LYS A 93 1.45 5.57 14.14
C LYS A 93 -0.03 5.28 13.83
N ASP A 94 -0.97 5.80 14.61
CA ASP A 94 -2.40 5.71 14.34
C ASP A 94 -2.94 6.83 13.44
N GLY A 95 -2.12 7.86 13.17
CA GLY A 95 -2.43 9.06 12.40
C GLY A 95 -2.81 10.27 13.25
N THR A 96 -2.85 10.15 14.58
CA THR A 96 -3.08 11.29 15.48
C THR A 96 -1.89 12.24 15.42
N GLU A 97 -2.15 13.54 15.37
CA GLU A 97 -1.13 14.58 15.47
C GLU A 97 -1.31 15.36 16.78
N ILE A 98 -0.22 15.60 17.50
CA ILE A 98 -0.21 16.55 18.62
C ILE A 98 0.80 17.66 18.33
N GLN A 99 0.49 18.87 18.79
CA GLN A 99 1.37 20.03 18.74
C GLN A 99 1.92 20.32 20.13
N THR A 100 3.22 20.61 20.20
CA THR A 100 3.91 21.05 21.42
C THR A 100 4.48 22.44 21.27
#